data_AF-A0A7Y2BER1-F1
#
_entry.id   AF-A0A7Y2BER1-F1
#
_cell.length_a   1.000
_cell.length_b   1.000
_cell.length_c   1.000
_cell.angle_alpha   90.00
_cell.angle_beta   90.00
_cell.angle_gamma   90.00
#
_symmetry.space_group_name_H-M   'P 1'
#
loop_
_entity.id
_entity.type
_entity.pdbx_description
1 polymer ?
#
loop_
_entity_poly.entity_id
_entity_poly.type
_entity_poly.pdbx_seq_one_letter_code
_entity_poly.pdbx_strand_id
1 'polypeptide(L)'
;VQMLTFPGLLLSHSLYFALYTAYSARAIDGRKWYTPGNYKKALGHLTKAYLKNLVTEPAKTGRRFLQTSVGNFAGTVVGYDYTMLLLLLEHHASNVAMYEKSERTETKGEYYYRQIMATTNFVPFAKLDLFLQEALEEVDFPTPPDFRVFYAALDTHLEHHIFPDLPDNRLREVVPQVQEIFERYGLPYNIVNFESTVPDIVGRLFSRTAPVANKEETVLDLLKTPTDLTKRLFYGVTYRKPEEPYYMGVITEDKTATTVVESVSEIGGQARTFRFAIPEKWKKMKWDAGSFISVEVEIDGERAIRQYSLTHASEIAETLDITVKRIKDGKVSNHLNDNLKTGDTITLFRKPQGEEGFVMEEIPDKPLFIAGGVGVTPILSMIRKIANESPKTDARFLYFNRDEAGVLFRDELEKLAKTTGLDVRFVYDPLPGAPEHLETSWISKELLEKHVPDLLERNVHICAPDGFISKTKGYLRELGFDMGRFHMEMFKPPEVKKDQNASYVYHTVKFLKSGKEVQINENTTLLDASRKAGVPVLTGCEKGLCKACVCPKTRGITQLEGENPDEFLNKITICNTVPRSDIELNI
;
A
#
# COMPACT_ATOMS: atom_id res chain seq x y z
N VAL A 1 -7.94 -12.33 -12.90
CA VAL A 1 -7.92 -13.09 -14.17
C VAL A 1 -7.12 -14.38 -13.95
N GLN A 2 -7.62 -15.30 -13.12
CA GLN A 2 -6.80 -16.41 -12.59
C GLN A 2 -7.26 -17.82 -13.00
N MET A 3 -8.39 -18.01 -13.71
CA MET A 3 -8.85 -19.38 -14.02
C MET A 3 -9.20 -19.73 -15.47
N LEU A 4 -9.43 -18.77 -16.37
CA LEU A 4 -9.53 -19.12 -17.80
C LEU A 4 -8.18 -19.54 -18.39
N THR A 5 -7.11 -19.37 -17.61
CA THR A 5 -5.78 -19.77 -18.01
C THR A 5 -5.54 -21.26 -17.82
N PHE A 6 -6.00 -21.98 -16.79
CA PHE A 6 -5.45 -23.35 -16.55
C PHE A 6 -5.75 -24.41 -17.63
N PRO A 7 -6.97 -24.52 -18.18
CA PRO A 7 -7.20 -25.41 -19.33
C PRO A 7 -6.62 -24.87 -20.64
N GLY A 8 -6.57 -23.54 -20.82
CA GLY A 8 -5.93 -22.88 -21.97
C GLY A 8 -4.39 -22.85 -21.92
N LEU A 9 -3.83 -23.03 -20.72
CA LEU A 9 -2.41 -23.08 -20.35
C LEU A 9 -1.80 -24.36 -20.90
N LEU A 10 -2.52 -25.47 -20.77
CA LEU A 10 -2.18 -26.78 -21.34
C LEU A 10 -2.33 -26.83 -22.87
N LEU A 11 -3.02 -25.86 -23.48
CA LEU A 11 -3.31 -25.86 -24.93
C LEU A 11 -2.48 -24.84 -25.72
N SER A 12 -1.88 -23.83 -25.06
CA SER A 12 -1.09 -22.80 -25.75
C SER A 12 0.04 -22.21 -24.88
N HIS A 13 1.04 -23.04 -24.62
CA HIS A 13 2.26 -22.80 -23.83
C HIS A 13 2.93 -21.43 -24.06
N SER A 14 2.89 -20.88 -25.27
CA SER A 14 3.53 -19.59 -25.62
C SER A 14 2.65 -18.37 -25.37
N LEU A 15 1.33 -18.54 -25.21
CA LEU A 15 0.43 -17.48 -24.75
C LEU A 15 0.58 -17.25 -23.24
N TYR A 16 0.95 -18.29 -22.47
CA TYR A 16 1.21 -18.13 -21.04
C TYR A 16 2.30 -17.08 -20.78
N PHE A 17 3.47 -17.19 -21.41
CA PHE A 17 4.54 -16.22 -21.22
C PHE A 17 4.15 -14.82 -21.69
N ALA A 18 3.37 -14.70 -22.77
CA ALA A 18 2.84 -13.43 -23.23
C ALA A 18 1.88 -12.81 -22.21
N LEU A 19 1.01 -13.62 -21.59
CA LEU A 19 0.05 -13.20 -20.58
C LEU A 19 0.73 -12.91 -19.24
N TYR A 20 1.70 -13.72 -18.83
CA TYR A 20 2.51 -13.52 -17.63
C TYR A 20 3.40 -12.28 -17.74
N THR A 21 4.05 -12.07 -18.88
CA THR A 21 4.85 -10.84 -19.12
C THR A 21 3.95 -9.62 -19.29
N ALA A 22 2.78 -9.74 -19.93
CA ALA A 22 1.79 -8.66 -19.97
C ALA A 22 1.21 -8.34 -18.59
N TYR A 23 0.99 -9.36 -17.74
CA TYR A 23 0.60 -9.20 -16.34
C TYR A 23 1.68 -8.50 -15.55
N SER A 24 2.92 -8.98 -15.64
CA SER A 24 4.07 -8.40 -14.96
C SER A 24 4.30 -6.96 -15.40
N ALA A 25 4.23 -6.67 -16.70
CA ALA A 25 4.33 -5.30 -17.23
C ALA A 25 3.14 -4.41 -16.84
N ARG A 26 1.95 -4.97 -16.61
CA ARG A 26 0.82 -4.22 -16.02
C ARG A 26 1.06 -3.93 -14.54
N ALA A 27 1.52 -4.94 -13.80
CA ALA A 27 1.72 -4.87 -12.35
C ALA A 27 2.90 -3.96 -11.97
N ILE A 28 3.96 -3.96 -12.76
CA ILE A 28 5.21 -3.23 -12.52
C ILE A 28 5.20 -1.88 -13.26
N ASP A 29 4.87 -1.87 -14.56
CA ASP A 29 5.01 -0.68 -15.41
C ASP A 29 3.69 0.06 -15.68
N GLY A 30 2.57 -0.35 -15.06
CA GLY A 30 1.25 0.27 -15.25
C GLY A 30 0.67 0.16 -16.67
N ARG A 31 1.23 -0.70 -17.53
CA ARG A 31 0.81 -0.83 -18.93
C ARG A 31 -0.57 -1.49 -19.04
N LYS A 32 -1.31 -1.14 -20.11
CA LYS A 32 -2.56 -1.82 -20.44
C LYS A 32 -2.29 -3.28 -20.79
N TRP A 33 -3.16 -4.17 -20.30
CA TRP A 33 -3.08 -5.62 -20.54
C TRP A 33 -2.94 -5.98 -22.02
N TYR A 34 -3.69 -5.29 -22.88
CA TYR A 34 -3.74 -5.51 -24.33
C TYR A 34 -2.90 -4.49 -25.09
N THR A 35 -1.58 -4.50 -24.87
CA THR A 35 -0.67 -3.70 -25.69
C THR A 35 -0.10 -4.58 -26.82
N PRO A 36 -0.23 -4.20 -28.11
CA PRO A 36 0.25 -5.02 -29.24
C PRO A 36 1.72 -5.43 -29.11
N GLY A 37 2.56 -4.57 -28.51
CA GLY A 37 3.98 -4.85 -28.25
C GLY A 37 4.24 -6.06 -27.34
N ASN A 38 3.37 -6.33 -26.36
CA ASN A 38 3.54 -7.43 -25.41
C ASN A 38 3.31 -8.80 -26.07
N TYR A 39 2.42 -8.85 -27.07
CA TYR A 39 2.05 -10.11 -27.74
C TYR A 39 2.76 -10.32 -29.08
N LYS A 40 3.27 -9.25 -29.72
CA LYS A 40 3.90 -9.34 -31.05
C LYS A 40 5.07 -10.32 -31.12
N LYS A 41 5.95 -10.32 -30.12
CA LYS A 41 7.08 -11.28 -30.05
C LYS A 41 6.58 -12.70 -29.83
N ALA A 42 5.65 -12.90 -28.89
CA ALA A 42 5.06 -14.21 -28.62
C ALA A 42 4.38 -14.80 -29.85
N LEU A 43 3.55 -14.01 -30.57
CA LEU A 43 2.91 -14.43 -31.82
C LEU A 43 3.92 -14.75 -32.93
N GLY A 44 5.03 -14.02 -33.01
CA GLY A 44 6.10 -14.28 -33.99
C GLY A 44 6.85 -15.60 -33.75
N HIS A 45 7.07 -15.97 -32.49
CA HIS A 45 7.67 -17.26 -32.13
C HIS A 45 6.67 -18.42 -32.27
N LEU A 46 5.41 -18.19 -31.87
CA LEU A 46 4.29 -19.13 -32.05
C LEU A 46 4.14 -19.57 -33.50
N THR A 47 4.07 -18.62 -34.42
CA THR A 47 3.77 -18.90 -35.83
C THR A 47 4.82 -19.81 -36.47
N LYS A 48 6.12 -19.52 -36.33
CA LYS A 48 7.18 -20.32 -36.97
C LYS A 48 7.29 -21.74 -36.41
N ALA A 49 7.22 -21.90 -35.08
CA ALA A 49 7.35 -23.21 -34.45
C ALA A 49 6.10 -24.10 -34.68
N TYR A 50 4.89 -23.53 -34.58
CA TYR A 50 3.65 -24.27 -34.84
C TYR A 50 3.52 -24.65 -36.31
N LEU A 51 3.85 -23.76 -37.25
CA LEU A 51 3.88 -24.09 -38.67
C LEU A 51 4.85 -25.24 -38.94
N LYS A 52 6.04 -25.20 -38.33
CA LYS A 52 7.01 -26.28 -38.51
C LYS A 52 6.46 -27.62 -37.99
N ASN A 53 6.09 -27.65 -36.71
CA ASN A 53 5.81 -28.88 -35.96
C ASN A 53 4.42 -29.47 -36.21
N LEU A 54 3.41 -28.66 -36.52
CA LEU A 54 2.03 -29.13 -36.72
C LEU A 54 1.61 -29.19 -38.19
N VAL A 55 2.37 -28.55 -39.08
CA VAL A 55 2.04 -28.49 -40.51
C VAL A 55 3.15 -29.07 -41.38
N THR A 56 4.36 -28.48 -41.36
CA THR A 56 5.40 -28.87 -42.35
C THR A 56 6.03 -30.24 -42.08
N GLU A 57 6.35 -30.59 -40.84
CA GLU A 57 6.92 -31.90 -40.49
C GLU A 57 5.87 -33.00 -40.64
N PRO A 58 4.63 -32.85 -40.13
CA PRO A 58 3.58 -33.83 -40.37
C PRO A 58 3.25 -34.03 -41.84
N ALA A 59 3.28 -32.98 -42.68
CA ALA A 59 3.06 -33.08 -44.12
C ALA A 59 4.03 -34.05 -44.82
N LYS A 60 5.30 -34.11 -44.36
CA LYS A 60 6.30 -35.04 -44.90
C LYS A 60 5.98 -36.51 -44.59
N THR A 61 5.11 -36.78 -43.62
CA THR A 61 4.78 -38.15 -43.17
C THR A 61 3.57 -38.77 -43.90
N GLY A 62 2.95 -38.04 -44.83
CA GLY A 62 1.86 -38.55 -45.67
C GLY A 62 0.67 -39.05 -44.85
N ARG A 63 0.37 -40.35 -44.94
CA ARG A 63 -0.78 -40.97 -44.23
C ARG A 63 -0.70 -40.88 -42.71
N ARG A 64 0.50 -40.65 -42.15
CA ARG A 64 0.70 -40.47 -40.70
C ARG A 64 0.56 -39.02 -40.24
N PHE A 65 0.12 -38.11 -41.11
CA PHE A 65 0.00 -36.68 -40.80
C PHE A 65 -0.65 -36.42 -39.44
N LEU A 66 -1.84 -36.97 -39.19
CA LEU A 66 -2.58 -36.74 -37.96
C LEU A 66 -1.84 -37.29 -36.73
N GLN A 67 -1.29 -38.50 -36.81
CA GLN A 67 -0.51 -39.10 -35.73
C GLN A 67 0.74 -38.28 -35.43
N THR A 68 1.46 -37.84 -36.46
CA THR A 68 2.66 -37.01 -36.32
C THR A 68 2.31 -35.63 -35.75
N SER A 69 1.21 -34.99 -36.18
CA SER A 69 0.76 -33.71 -35.63
C SER A 69 0.37 -33.82 -34.15
N VAL A 70 -0.36 -34.88 -33.76
CA VAL A 70 -0.75 -35.12 -32.37
C VAL A 70 0.49 -35.42 -31.52
N GLY A 71 1.40 -36.27 -32.00
CA GLY A 71 2.65 -36.59 -31.31
C GLY A 71 3.53 -35.34 -31.12
N ASN A 72 3.68 -34.52 -32.16
CA ASN A 72 4.44 -33.27 -32.09
C ASN A 72 3.79 -32.26 -31.14
N PHE A 73 2.46 -32.14 -31.14
CA PHE A 73 1.74 -31.30 -30.19
C PHE A 73 1.98 -31.78 -28.75
N ALA A 74 1.74 -33.06 -28.47
CA ALA A 74 1.93 -33.64 -27.15
C ALA A 74 3.38 -33.52 -26.65
N GLY A 75 4.37 -33.83 -27.50
CA GLY A 75 5.78 -33.67 -27.15
C GLY A 75 6.16 -32.21 -26.90
N THR A 76 5.56 -31.27 -27.64
CA THR A 76 5.75 -29.84 -27.38
C THR A 76 5.15 -29.43 -26.04
N VAL A 77 3.91 -29.83 -25.74
CA VAL A 77 3.23 -29.58 -24.46
C VAL A 77 4.10 -30.08 -23.30
N VAL A 78 4.43 -31.37 -23.32
CA VAL A 78 5.18 -32.04 -22.25
C VAL A 78 6.56 -31.40 -22.08
N GLY A 79 7.28 -31.14 -23.17
CA GLY A 79 8.62 -30.54 -23.09
C GLY A 79 8.62 -29.12 -22.51
N TYR A 80 7.65 -28.28 -22.88
CA TYR A 80 7.53 -26.92 -22.35
C TYR A 80 7.06 -26.90 -20.89
N ASP A 81 6.05 -27.70 -20.55
CA ASP A 81 5.56 -27.80 -19.17
C ASP A 81 6.65 -28.33 -18.24
N TYR A 82 7.42 -29.31 -18.71
CA TYR A 82 8.59 -29.83 -18.00
C TYR A 82 9.66 -28.75 -17.82
N THR A 83 10.03 -28.01 -18.88
CA THR A 83 10.98 -26.89 -18.78
C THR A 83 10.50 -25.82 -17.81
N MET A 84 9.19 -25.52 -17.81
CA MET A 84 8.60 -24.53 -16.92
C MET A 84 8.60 -25.00 -15.46
N LEU A 85 8.26 -26.26 -15.22
CA LEU A 85 8.35 -26.87 -13.91
C LEU A 85 9.77 -26.77 -13.36
N LEU A 86 10.79 -27.06 -14.18
CA LEU A 86 12.19 -26.93 -13.81
C LEU A 86 12.56 -25.49 -13.45
N LEU A 87 12.25 -24.51 -14.32
CA LEU A 87 12.51 -23.08 -14.02
C LEU A 87 11.81 -22.61 -12.74
N LEU A 88 10.61 -23.13 -12.45
CA LEU A 88 9.89 -22.80 -11.21
C LEU A 88 10.55 -23.45 -9.99
N LEU A 89 11.00 -24.71 -10.11
CA LEU A 89 11.77 -25.38 -9.06
C LEU A 89 13.05 -24.60 -8.74
N GLU A 90 13.77 -24.15 -9.76
CA GLU A 90 15.01 -23.37 -9.65
C GLU A 90 14.84 -22.07 -8.85
N HIS A 91 13.74 -21.35 -9.05
CA HIS A 91 13.56 -20.00 -8.51
C HIS A 91 12.59 -19.89 -7.33
N HIS A 92 11.89 -20.96 -6.96
CA HIS A 92 10.83 -20.90 -5.94
C HIS A 92 10.91 -22.01 -4.88
N ALA A 93 12.06 -22.69 -4.76
CA ALA A 93 12.31 -23.56 -3.63
C ALA A 93 12.15 -22.81 -2.30
N SER A 94 11.66 -23.49 -1.27
CA SER A 94 11.28 -22.87 0.00
C SER A 94 12.46 -22.32 0.81
N ASN A 95 13.68 -22.76 0.50
CA ASN A 95 14.92 -22.47 1.19
C ASN A 95 15.80 -21.43 0.49
N VAL A 96 15.36 -20.84 -0.63
CA VAL A 96 16.16 -19.83 -1.35
C VAL A 96 15.69 -18.41 -1.07
N ALA A 97 16.64 -17.48 -1.04
CA ALA A 97 16.36 -16.06 -0.89
C ALA A 97 15.89 -15.44 -2.22
N MET A 98 14.87 -14.58 -2.14
CA MET A 98 14.34 -13.83 -3.28
C MET A 98 14.93 -12.42 -3.30
N TYR A 99 15.40 -11.98 -4.47
CA TYR A 99 16.02 -10.67 -4.65
C TYR A 99 15.25 -9.84 -5.68
N GLU A 100 14.97 -8.58 -5.38
CA GLU A 100 14.38 -7.64 -6.34
C GLU A 100 15.41 -7.21 -7.39
N LYS A 101 14.94 -6.94 -8.61
CA LYS A 101 15.78 -6.50 -9.73
C LYS A 101 16.14 -5.03 -9.58
N SER A 102 17.05 -4.70 -8.67
CA SER A 102 17.60 -3.35 -8.52
C SER A 102 18.65 -3.05 -9.61
N GLU A 103 18.86 -1.76 -9.89
CA GLU A 103 19.83 -1.28 -10.87
C GLU A 103 21.24 -1.75 -10.46
N ARG A 104 21.86 -2.55 -11.34
CA ARG A 104 23.07 -3.35 -11.08
C ARG A 104 24.27 -2.48 -10.69
N THR A 105 24.48 -2.33 -9.39
CA THR A 105 25.68 -1.77 -8.77
C THR A 105 26.41 -2.80 -7.89
N GLU A 106 26.04 -4.09 -7.99
CA GLU A 106 26.64 -5.16 -7.19
C GLU A 106 28.11 -5.43 -7.59
N THR A 107 28.95 -5.64 -6.58
CA THR A 107 30.31 -6.14 -6.74
C THR A 107 30.30 -7.61 -7.17
N LYS A 108 31.43 -8.10 -7.70
CA LYS A 108 31.58 -9.52 -8.08
C LYS A 108 31.34 -10.48 -6.91
N GLY A 109 31.73 -10.10 -5.69
CA GLY A 109 31.50 -10.90 -4.49
C GLY A 109 30.02 -10.96 -4.11
N GLU A 110 29.33 -9.82 -4.14
CA GLU A 110 27.88 -9.74 -3.88
C GLU A 110 27.06 -10.52 -4.91
N TYR A 111 27.48 -10.51 -6.18
CA TYR A 111 26.89 -11.34 -7.22
C TYR A 111 26.94 -12.82 -6.84
N TYR A 112 28.11 -13.37 -6.48
CA TYR A 112 28.24 -14.78 -6.13
C TYR A 112 27.52 -15.12 -4.83
N TYR A 113 27.60 -14.27 -3.82
CA TYR A 113 26.85 -14.46 -2.58
C TYR A 113 25.34 -14.53 -2.86
N ARG A 114 24.81 -13.63 -3.70
CA ARG A 114 23.42 -13.68 -4.14
C ARG A 114 23.09 -14.97 -4.87
N GLN A 115 23.95 -15.43 -5.79
CA GLN A 115 23.73 -16.72 -6.47
C GLN A 115 23.66 -17.87 -5.47
N ILE A 116 24.57 -17.92 -4.49
CA ILE A 116 24.59 -18.96 -3.45
C ILE A 116 23.30 -18.96 -2.64
N MET A 117 22.83 -17.79 -2.22
CA MET A 117 21.62 -17.65 -1.42
C MET A 117 20.33 -17.88 -2.22
N ALA A 118 20.33 -17.61 -3.52
CA ALA A 118 19.17 -17.71 -4.40
C ALA A 118 19.05 -19.09 -5.09
N THR A 119 19.98 -20.00 -4.86
CA THR A 119 20.08 -21.26 -5.59
C THR A 119 20.09 -22.45 -4.65
N THR A 120 19.49 -23.56 -5.08
CA THR A 120 19.52 -24.84 -4.39
C THR A 120 19.77 -25.97 -5.36
N ASN A 121 20.47 -27.01 -4.90
CA ASN A 121 20.59 -28.28 -5.60
C ASN A 121 19.45 -29.22 -5.20
N PHE A 122 19.11 -30.15 -6.10
CA PHE A 122 18.04 -31.12 -5.91
C PHE A 122 18.59 -32.54 -5.80
N VAL A 123 18.11 -33.28 -4.80
CA VAL A 123 18.38 -34.72 -4.70
C VAL A 123 17.41 -35.48 -5.62
N PRO A 124 17.91 -36.39 -6.48
CA PRO A 124 17.07 -37.22 -7.34
C PRO A 124 16.03 -38.02 -6.57
N PHE A 125 14.92 -38.31 -7.24
CA PHE A 125 13.82 -39.08 -6.67
C PHE A 125 13.89 -40.54 -7.12
N ALA A 126 14.37 -41.42 -6.23
CA ALA A 126 14.64 -42.81 -6.54
C ALA A 126 13.46 -43.58 -7.21
N LYS A 127 12.20 -43.27 -6.87
CA LYS A 127 11.05 -43.94 -7.52
C LYS A 127 10.86 -43.49 -8.97
N LEU A 128 11.13 -42.22 -9.28
CA LEU A 128 11.08 -41.71 -10.64
C LEU A 128 12.23 -42.31 -11.45
N ASP A 129 13.41 -42.46 -10.86
CA ASP A 129 14.56 -43.11 -11.51
C ASP A 129 14.24 -44.56 -11.89
N LEU A 130 13.64 -45.33 -10.96
CA LEU A 130 13.18 -46.70 -11.22
C LEU A 130 12.11 -46.75 -12.32
N PHE A 131 11.12 -45.87 -12.27
CA PHE A 131 10.07 -45.80 -13.30
C PHE A 131 10.65 -45.51 -14.69
N LEU A 132 11.58 -44.56 -14.79
CA LEU A 132 12.24 -44.22 -16.05
C LEU A 132 13.11 -45.37 -16.55
N GLN A 133 13.74 -46.11 -15.64
CA GLN A 133 14.52 -47.30 -15.97
C GLN A 133 13.66 -48.40 -16.57
N GLU A 134 12.50 -48.71 -15.95
CA GLU A 134 11.52 -49.66 -16.49
C GLU A 134 10.98 -49.19 -17.85
N ALA A 135 10.63 -47.90 -17.98
CA ALA A 135 10.05 -47.35 -19.21
C ALA A 135 11.02 -47.36 -20.41
N LEU A 136 12.33 -47.34 -20.15
CA LEU A 136 13.37 -47.36 -21.18
C LEU A 136 14.00 -48.74 -21.39
N GLU A 137 13.63 -49.76 -20.60
CA GLU A 137 14.18 -51.11 -20.68
C GLU A 137 13.95 -51.76 -22.05
N GLU A 138 12.82 -51.45 -22.70
CA GLU A 138 12.48 -51.96 -24.04
C GLU A 138 13.14 -51.18 -25.20
N VAL A 139 13.88 -50.10 -24.92
CA VAL A 139 14.51 -49.25 -25.94
C VAL A 139 16.00 -49.57 -26.06
N ASP A 140 16.43 -50.03 -27.24
CA ASP A 140 17.83 -50.34 -27.52
C ASP A 140 18.69 -49.07 -27.61
N PHE A 141 19.25 -48.65 -26.47
CA PHE A 141 20.20 -47.55 -26.38
C PHE A 141 21.64 -48.08 -26.29
N PRO A 142 22.51 -47.81 -27.29
CA PRO A 142 23.93 -48.20 -27.25
C PRO A 142 24.69 -47.58 -26.07
N THR A 143 24.21 -46.43 -25.57
CA THR A 143 24.75 -45.75 -24.39
C THR A 143 23.58 -45.02 -23.72
N PRO A 144 22.93 -45.63 -22.71
CA PRO A 144 21.81 -45.00 -22.03
C PRO A 144 22.28 -43.71 -21.33
N PRO A 145 21.52 -42.59 -21.45
CA PRO A 145 21.86 -41.36 -20.76
C PRO A 145 21.66 -41.52 -19.25
N ASP A 146 22.39 -40.72 -18.47
CA ASP A 146 22.16 -40.63 -17.03
C ASP A 146 20.71 -40.15 -16.75
N PHE A 147 19.97 -40.85 -15.89
CA PHE A 147 18.60 -40.48 -15.53
C PHE A 147 18.49 -39.05 -14.97
N ARG A 148 19.59 -38.49 -14.47
CA ARG A 148 19.69 -37.07 -14.07
C ARG A 148 19.36 -36.07 -15.19
N VAL A 149 19.39 -36.49 -16.46
CA VAL A 149 18.92 -35.65 -17.58
C VAL A 149 17.42 -35.30 -17.44
N PHE A 150 16.64 -36.18 -16.80
CA PHE A 150 15.22 -35.96 -16.47
C PHE A 150 15.00 -35.08 -15.23
N TYR A 151 16.10 -34.54 -14.68
CA TYR A 151 16.08 -33.46 -13.70
C TYR A 151 16.80 -32.24 -14.24
N ALA A 152 17.15 -32.19 -15.53
CA ALA A 152 17.89 -31.10 -16.18
C ALA A 152 19.14 -30.63 -15.41
N ALA A 153 19.87 -31.57 -14.80
CA ALA A 153 21.06 -31.29 -13.99
C ALA A 153 20.83 -30.36 -12.78
N LEU A 154 19.60 -30.32 -12.25
CA LEU A 154 19.26 -29.63 -11.00
C LEU A 154 20.04 -30.14 -9.78
N ASP A 155 20.71 -31.30 -9.90
CA ASP A 155 21.65 -31.81 -8.90
C ASP A 155 22.94 -30.98 -8.79
N THR A 156 23.21 -30.12 -9.77
CA THR A 156 24.42 -29.28 -9.89
C THR A 156 24.14 -27.80 -10.23
N HIS A 157 22.93 -27.32 -9.92
CA HIS A 157 22.48 -25.98 -10.27
C HIS A 157 23.29 -24.87 -9.57
N LEU A 158 23.70 -25.10 -8.33
CA LEU A 158 24.57 -24.20 -7.57
C LEU A 158 25.94 -24.06 -8.25
N GLU A 159 26.53 -25.18 -8.67
CA GLU A 159 27.80 -25.21 -9.40
C GLU A 159 27.67 -24.48 -10.73
N HIS A 160 26.56 -24.66 -11.45
CA HIS A 160 26.26 -23.94 -12.69
C HIS A 160 26.27 -22.42 -12.47
N HIS A 161 25.69 -21.92 -11.39
CA HIS A 161 25.67 -20.48 -11.11
C HIS A 161 27.02 -19.90 -10.63
N ILE A 162 27.88 -20.72 -10.03
CA ILE A 162 29.20 -20.27 -9.56
C ILE A 162 30.25 -20.40 -10.66
N PHE A 163 30.14 -21.45 -11.49
CA PHE A 163 31.03 -21.75 -12.60
C PHE A 163 30.25 -21.84 -13.92
N PRO A 164 29.63 -20.74 -14.38
CA PRO A 164 28.81 -20.74 -15.58
C PRO A 164 29.58 -21.09 -16.87
N ASP A 165 30.91 -20.96 -16.83
CA ASP A 165 31.79 -21.31 -17.94
C ASP A 165 32.20 -22.81 -17.95
N LEU A 166 31.91 -23.56 -16.89
CA LEU A 166 32.22 -24.98 -16.81
C LEU A 166 31.12 -25.80 -17.51
N PRO A 167 31.46 -26.69 -18.46
CA PRO A 167 30.46 -27.51 -19.14
C PRO A 167 29.64 -28.37 -18.16
N ASP A 168 28.34 -28.51 -18.42
CA ASP A 168 27.39 -29.20 -17.52
C ASP A 168 27.80 -30.63 -17.15
N ASN A 169 28.46 -31.35 -18.06
CA ASN A 169 28.95 -32.70 -17.81
C ASN A 169 30.13 -32.75 -16.82
N ARG A 170 30.80 -31.62 -16.56
CA ARG A 170 31.94 -31.49 -15.65
C ARG A 170 31.60 -30.85 -14.31
N LEU A 171 30.43 -30.22 -14.17
CA LEU A 171 30.00 -29.60 -12.91
C LEU A 171 30.07 -30.59 -11.73
N ARG A 172 29.80 -31.87 -11.99
CA ARG A 172 29.86 -32.94 -10.98
C ARG A 172 31.26 -33.22 -10.43
N GLU A 173 32.31 -32.96 -11.21
CA GLU A 173 33.70 -33.14 -10.78
C GLU A 173 34.07 -32.16 -9.67
N VAL A 174 33.46 -30.96 -9.68
CA VAL A 174 33.79 -29.88 -8.74
C VAL A 174 32.91 -29.86 -7.50
N VAL A 175 31.80 -30.60 -7.46
CA VAL A 175 30.86 -30.65 -6.30
C VAL A 175 31.59 -30.88 -4.97
N PRO A 176 32.49 -31.88 -4.81
CA PRO A 176 33.15 -32.11 -3.52
C PRO A 176 34.03 -30.93 -3.09
N GLN A 177 34.67 -30.26 -4.05
CA GLN A 177 35.53 -29.11 -3.80
C GLN A 177 34.71 -27.88 -3.41
N VAL A 178 33.56 -27.68 -4.06
CA VAL A 178 32.63 -26.60 -3.72
C VAL A 178 32.09 -26.78 -2.30
N GLN A 179 31.67 -27.99 -1.95
CA GLN A 179 31.21 -28.32 -0.59
C GLN A 179 32.27 -28.03 0.47
N GLU A 180 33.51 -28.45 0.25
CA GLU A 180 34.62 -28.20 1.17
C GLU A 180 34.91 -26.71 1.35
N ILE A 181 34.89 -25.94 0.25
CA ILE A 181 35.07 -24.48 0.30
C ILE A 181 33.93 -23.83 1.09
N PHE A 182 32.70 -24.26 0.86
CA PHE A 182 31.52 -23.68 1.49
C PHE A 182 31.55 -23.92 2.99
N GLU A 183 31.85 -25.15 3.40
CA GLU A 183 32.04 -25.51 4.80
C GLU A 183 33.16 -24.67 5.46
N ARG A 184 34.31 -24.55 4.79
CA ARG A 184 35.46 -23.77 5.29
C ARG A 184 35.12 -22.31 5.57
N TYR A 185 34.29 -21.69 4.74
CA TYR A 185 33.92 -20.28 4.85
C TYR A 185 32.54 -20.04 5.46
N GLY A 186 31.86 -21.08 5.97
CA GLY A 186 30.53 -20.98 6.57
C GLY A 186 29.44 -20.55 5.58
N LEU A 187 29.59 -20.86 4.29
CA LEU A 187 28.60 -20.58 3.25
C LEU A 187 27.56 -21.72 3.19
N PRO A 188 26.28 -21.40 2.94
CA PRO A 188 25.25 -22.42 2.86
C PRO A 188 25.35 -23.22 1.57
N TYR A 189 25.34 -24.55 1.68
CA TYR A 189 25.20 -25.47 0.56
C TYR A 189 23.77 -26.01 0.54
N ASN A 190 22.88 -25.29 -0.17
CA ASN A 190 21.44 -25.55 -0.16
C ASN A 190 21.09 -26.80 -0.97
N ILE A 191 20.43 -27.77 -0.32
CA ILE A 191 19.94 -29.00 -0.96
C ILE A 191 18.49 -29.24 -0.55
N VAL A 192 17.63 -29.64 -1.50
CA VAL A 192 16.25 -30.06 -1.25
C VAL A 192 15.91 -31.36 -1.96
N ASN A 193 14.98 -32.12 -1.41
CA ASN A 193 14.47 -33.32 -2.06
C ASN A 193 13.49 -32.92 -3.17
N PHE A 194 13.65 -33.51 -4.36
CA PHE A 194 12.75 -33.29 -5.49
C PHE A 194 11.30 -33.70 -5.14
N GLU A 195 11.12 -34.83 -4.46
CA GLU A 195 9.81 -35.38 -4.06
C GLU A 195 9.00 -34.42 -3.17
N SER A 196 9.64 -33.71 -2.25
CA SER A 196 8.94 -32.79 -1.33
C SER A 196 8.71 -31.40 -1.93
N THR A 197 9.57 -30.99 -2.86
CA THR A 197 9.55 -29.61 -3.38
C THR A 197 8.49 -29.42 -4.46
N VAL A 198 8.29 -30.43 -5.33
CA VAL A 198 7.27 -30.36 -6.39
C VAL A 198 5.86 -30.13 -5.84
N PRO A 199 5.36 -30.90 -4.84
CA PRO A 199 4.05 -30.66 -4.25
C PRO A 199 3.93 -29.30 -3.54
N ASP A 200 4.98 -28.84 -2.86
CA ASP A 200 4.99 -27.54 -2.17
C ASP A 200 4.86 -26.38 -3.17
N ILE A 201 5.64 -26.40 -4.25
CA ILE A 201 5.56 -25.36 -5.30
C ILE A 201 4.20 -25.40 -6.00
N VAL A 202 3.70 -26.58 -6.36
CA VAL A 202 2.36 -26.73 -6.94
C VAL A 202 1.30 -26.19 -5.98
N GLY A 203 1.40 -26.50 -4.68
CA GLY A 203 0.49 -26.01 -3.64
C GLY A 203 0.55 -24.49 -3.45
N ARG A 204 1.74 -23.88 -3.47
CA ARG A 204 1.94 -22.43 -3.39
C ARG A 204 1.39 -21.71 -4.62
N LEU A 205 1.63 -22.26 -5.82
CA LEU A 205 1.07 -21.73 -7.06
C LEU A 205 -0.45 -21.81 -7.03
N PHE A 206 -1.02 -22.95 -6.61
CA PHE A 206 -2.47 -23.11 -6.49
C PHE A 206 -3.08 -22.16 -5.46
N SER A 207 -2.54 -22.09 -4.24
CA SER A 207 -3.06 -21.22 -3.18
C SER A 207 -2.98 -19.73 -3.54
N ARG A 208 -1.90 -19.28 -4.19
CA ARG A 208 -1.75 -17.87 -4.61
C ARG A 208 -2.56 -17.50 -5.85
N THR A 209 -3.06 -18.49 -6.59
CA THR A 209 -3.85 -18.27 -7.81
C THR A 209 -5.33 -18.62 -7.65
N ALA A 210 -5.72 -19.27 -6.56
CA ALA A 210 -7.12 -19.60 -6.30
C ALA A 210 -7.87 -18.38 -5.70
N PRO A 211 -9.10 -18.07 -6.16
CA PRO A 211 -9.92 -16.96 -5.68
C PRO A 211 -10.62 -17.29 -4.35
N VAL A 212 -9.84 -17.80 -3.38
CA VAL A 212 -10.31 -18.23 -2.06
C VAL A 212 -10.38 -16.99 -1.16
N ALA A 213 -11.48 -16.83 -0.42
CA ALA A 213 -11.64 -15.82 0.60
C ALA A 213 -11.66 -16.48 1.98
N ASN A 214 -11.67 -15.68 3.05
CA ASN A 214 -11.70 -16.16 4.44
C ASN A 214 -12.94 -17.02 4.80
N LYS A 215 -13.88 -17.22 3.88
CA LYS A 215 -15.10 -18.02 4.08
C LYS A 215 -14.98 -19.46 3.61
N GLU A 216 -13.97 -19.80 2.81
CA GLU A 216 -13.75 -21.16 2.31
C GLU A 216 -12.56 -21.79 3.02
N GLU A 217 -12.76 -22.99 3.61
CA GLU A 217 -11.66 -23.74 4.22
C GLU A 217 -10.82 -24.46 3.16
N THR A 218 -11.41 -24.84 2.03
CA THR A 218 -10.72 -25.51 0.93
C THR A 218 -11.11 -24.96 -0.45
N VAL A 219 -10.23 -25.12 -1.44
CA VAL A 219 -10.49 -24.70 -2.83
C VAL A 219 -11.72 -25.39 -3.44
N LEU A 220 -12.05 -26.60 -2.97
CA LEU A 220 -13.22 -27.35 -3.41
C LEU A 220 -14.54 -26.69 -2.97
N ASP A 221 -14.53 -25.88 -1.91
CA ASP A 221 -15.70 -25.15 -1.43
C ASP A 221 -16.17 -24.08 -2.42
N LEU A 222 -15.30 -23.65 -3.35
CA LEU A 222 -15.65 -22.73 -4.45
C LEU A 222 -16.68 -23.33 -5.40
N LEU A 223 -16.74 -24.66 -5.52
CA LEU A 223 -17.73 -25.34 -6.36
C LEU A 223 -19.13 -25.31 -5.75
N LYS A 224 -19.24 -25.04 -4.43
CA LYS A 224 -20.52 -24.99 -3.71
C LYS A 224 -21.27 -23.67 -3.92
N THR A 225 -20.58 -22.62 -4.36
CA THR A 225 -21.15 -21.27 -4.57
C THR A 225 -20.80 -20.71 -5.96
N PRO A 226 -21.29 -21.33 -7.04
CA PRO A 226 -20.88 -21.01 -8.41
C PRO A 226 -21.12 -19.55 -8.80
N THR A 227 -22.15 -18.90 -8.25
CA THR A 227 -22.44 -17.47 -8.47
C THR A 227 -21.40 -16.55 -7.84
N ASP A 228 -20.92 -16.88 -6.64
CA ASP A 228 -19.88 -16.10 -5.95
C ASP A 228 -18.52 -16.29 -6.63
N LEU A 229 -18.22 -17.52 -7.05
CA LEU A 229 -17.09 -17.81 -7.93
C LEU A 229 -17.16 -16.96 -9.21
N THR A 230 -18.33 -16.86 -9.84
CA THR A 230 -18.52 -16.05 -11.06
C THR A 230 -18.30 -14.56 -10.79
N LYS A 231 -18.84 -14.02 -9.68
CA LYS A 231 -18.62 -12.63 -9.27
C LYS A 231 -17.15 -12.35 -8.98
N ARG A 232 -16.46 -13.23 -8.25
CA ARG A 232 -15.02 -13.14 -7.96
C ARG A 232 -14.18 -13.24 -9.23
N LEU A 233 -14.58 -14.05 -10.20
CA LEU A 233 -13.94 -14.12 -11.52
C LEU A 233 -14.04 -12.77 -12.24
N PHE A 234 -15.23 -12.15 -12.28
CA PHE A 234 -15.43 -10.81 -12.84
C PHE A 234 -14.66 -9.75 -12.05
N TYR A 235 -14.70 -9.80 -10.72
CA TYR A 235 -13.97 -8.89 -9.83
C TYR A 235 -12.46 -9.01 -10.02
N GLY A 236 -11.95 -10.22 -10.25
CA GLY A 236 -10.55 -10.47 -10.59
C GLY A 236 -10.15 -9.95 -11.98
N VAL A 237 -11.09 -9.71 -12.89
CA VAL A 237 -10.86 -9.05 -14.20
C VAL A 237 -10.82 -7.53 -14.04
N THR A 238 -11.68 -7.00 -13.16
CA THR A 238 -11.74 -5.58 -12.81
C THR A 238 -10.84 -5.20 -11.64
N TYR A 239 -10.08 -6.16 -11.09
CA TYR A 239 -9.24 -5.97 -9.91
C TYR A 239 -8.28 -4.80 -10.15
N ARG A 240 -8.58 -3.71 -9.45
CA ARG A 240 -7.61 -2.69 -9.10
C ARG A 240 -6.92 -3.23 -7.85
N LYS A 241 -5.59 -3.13 -7.78
CA LYS A 241 -4.88 -3.22 -6.50
C LYS A 241 -5.68 -2.37 -5.51
N PRO A 242 -6.00 -2.83 -4.28
CA PRO A 242 -6.46 -1.90 -3.25
C PRO A 242 -5.50 -0.73 -3.31
N GLU A 243 -6.02 0.49 -3.45
CA GLU A 243 -5.13 1.65 -3.47
C GLU A 243 -4.22 1.51 -2.24
N GLU A 244 -2.90 1.60 -2.44
CA GLU A 244 -2.02 1.72 -1.28
C GLU A 244 -2.61 2.81 -0.39
N PRO A 245 -2.62 2.66 0.95
CA PRO A 245 -3.12 3.71 1.82
C PRO A 245 -2.64 5.06 1.30
N TYR A 246 -3.56 5.99 1.11
CA TYR A 246 -3.42 7.14 0.21
C TYR A 246 -2.11 7.97 0.36
N TYR A 247 -1.43 7.84 1.51
CA TYR A 247 -0.19 8.52 1.88
C TYR A 247 1.13 7.86 1.40
N MET A 248 1.08 6.78 0.63
CA MET A 248 2.22 5.88 0.35
C MET A 248 2.98 6.15 -0.96
N GLY A 249 2.68 7.24 -1.70
CA GLY A 249 3.39 7.61 -2.94
C GLY A 249 4.87 8.01 -2.78
N VAL A 250 5.62 8.00 -3.90
CA VAL A 250 7.07 8.35 -3.97
C VAL A 250 7.31 9.78 -3.50
N ILE A 251 8.18 9.96 -2.48
CA ILE A 251 8.33 11.20 -1.70
C ILE A 251 9.03 12.35 -2.47
N THR A 252 9.76 12.06 -3.54
CA THR A 252 10.71 13.02 -4.15
C THR A 252 10.15 13.89 -5.27
N GLU A 253 8.96 13.62 -5.83
CA GLU A 253 8.44 14.35 -7.01
C GLU A 253 7.39 15.45 -6.69
N ASP A 254 7.07 15.66 -5.42
CA ASP A 254 5.77 16.27 -5.05
C ASP A 254 5.84 17.70 -4.47
N LYS A 255 6.95 18.42 -4.60
CA LYS A 255 7.02 19.83 -4.17
C LYS A 255 6.56 20.79 -5.25
N THR A 256 5.93 21.88 -4.84
CA THR A 256 5.63 22.99 -5.76
C THR A 256 5.41 24.29 -5.04
N ALA A 257 6.05 25.32 -5.56
CA ALA A 257 5.85 26.68 -5.11
C ALA A 257 4.52 27.24 -5.65
N THR A 258 3.86 28.05 -4.84
CA THR A 258 2.72 28.87 -5.26
C THR A 258 2.75 30.22 -4.56
N THR A 259 1.94 31.16 -5.04
CA THR A 259 1.85 32.52 -4.51
C THR A 259 0.65 32.66 -3.57
N VAL A 260 0.85 33.39 -2.48
CA VAL A 260 -0.23 33.83 -1.59
C VAL A 260 -0.98 34.96 -2.28
N VAL A 261 -2.20 34.71 -2.72
CA VAL A 261 -3.03 35.72 -3.40
C VAL A 261 -3.76 36.62 -2.42
N GLU A 262 -4.07 36.10 -1.23
CA GLU A 262 -4.72 36.87 -0.18
C GLU A 262 -4.41 36.30 1.21
N SER A 263 -4.38 37.18 2.22
CA SER A 263 -4.25 36.84 3.62
C SER A 263 -5.19 37.69 4.47
N VAL A 264 -6.18 37.04 5.10
CA VAL A 264 -7.26 37.68 5.86
C VAL A 264 -7.15 37.32 7.34
N SER A 265 -7.16 38.33 8.21
CA SER A 265 -7.17 38.12 9.66
C SER A 265 -8.57 37.70 10.12
N GLU A 266 -8.65 36.61 10.87
CA GLU A 266 -9.88 36.06 11.42
C GLU A 266 -9.91 36.25 12.94
N ILE A 267 -11.12 36.30 13.54
CA ILE A 267 -11.33 36.25 15.00
C ILE A 267 -10.37 37.15 15.81
N GLY A 268 -10.23 38.41 15.39
CA GLY A 268 -9.35 39.39 16.05
C GLY A 268 -7.85 39.06 15.99
N GLY A 269 -7.40 38.29 15.00
CA GLY A 269 -5.99 37.93 14.80
C GLY A 269 -5.56 36.62 15.48
N GLN A 270 -6.50 35.88 16.07
CA GLN A 270 -6.22 34.55 16.62
C GLN A 270 -6.11 33.46 15.53
N ALA A 271 -6.58 33.75 14.32
CA ALA A 271 -6.38 32.92 13.15
C ALA A 271 -6.23 33.80 11.90
N ARG A 272 -5.80 33.18 10.80
CA ARG A 272 -5.67 33.84 9.50
C ARG A 272 -6.02 32.87 8.39
N THR A 273 -6.85 33.33 7.46
CA THR A 273 -7.17 32.61 6.22
C THR A 273 -6.15 33.01 5.16
N PHE A 274 -5.50 32.04 4.54
CA PHE A 274 -4.60 32.23 3.42
C PHE A 274 -5.22 31.61 2.18
N ARG A 275 -5.25 32.40 1.10
CA ARG A 275 -5.64 31.92 -0.22
C ARG A 275 -4.40 31.80 -1.07
N PHE A 276 -4.16 30.62 -1.63
CA PHE A 276 -3.06 30.40 -2.55
C PHE A 276 -3.57 30.26 -3.98
N ALA A 277 -2.78 30.74 -4.94
CA ALA A 277 -3.03 30.41 -6.34
C ALA A 277 -2.98 28.88 -6.52
N ILE A 278 -3.90 28.31 -7.31
CA ILE A 278 -3.80 26.89 -7.67
C ILE A 278 -2.61 26.73 -8.62
N PRO A 279 -1.58 25.92 -8.28
CA PRO A 279 -0.45 25.72 -9.17
C PRO A 279 -0.88 25.19 -10.54
N GLU A 280 -0.18 25.58 -11.62
CA GLU A 280 -0.54 25.16 -12.99
C GLU A 280 -0.72 23.64 -13.13
N LYS A 281 0.19 22.87 -12.53
CA LYS A 281 0.12 21.40 -12.55
C LYS A 281 -1.09 20.82 -11.83
N TRP A 282 -1.77 21.59 -10.98
CA TRP A 282 -2.93 21.15 -10.20
C TRP A 282 -4.26 21.69 -10.72
N LYS A 283 -4.26 22.62 -11.69
CA LYS A 283 -5.51 23.20 -12.23
C LYS A 283 -6.51 22.19 -12.80
N LYS A 284 -6.03 21.01 -13.22
CA LYS A 284 -6.88 19.91 -13.73
C LYS A 284 -7.12 18.81 -12.70
N MET A 285 -6.55 18.93 -11.51
CA MET A 285 -6.74 17.95 -10.44
C MET A 285 -8.07 18.18 -9.77
N LYS A 286 -8.68 17.09 -9.34
CA LYS A 286 -9.85 17.10 -8.47
C LYS A 286 -9.46 16.73 -7.06
N TRP A 287 -10.18 17.28 -6.09
CA TRP A 287 -10.10 16.93 -4.68
C TRP A 287 -11.46 17.16 -4.03
N ASP A 288 -11.84 16.25 -3.15
CA ASP A 288 -13.15 16.26 -2.51
C ASP A 288 -13.20 17.17 -1.28
N ALA A 289 -14.41 17.49 -0.84
CA ALA A 289 -14.61 18.19 0.42
C ALA A 289 -14.06 17.35 1.59
N GLY A 290 -13.38 18.01 2.52
CA GLY A 290 -12.62 17.36 3.60
C GLY A 290 -11.13 17.16 3.27
N SER A 291 -10.70 17.47 2.06
CA SER A 291 -9.28 17.39 1.70
C SER A 291 -8.41 18.43 2.42
N PHE A 292 -7.11 18.21 2.49
CA PHE A 292 -6.08 19.09 3.04
C PHE A 292 -4.90 19.26 2.07
N ILE A 293 -4.08 20.27 2.33
CA ILE A 293 -2.77 20.46 1.69
C ILE A 293 -1.66 20.49 2.74
N SER A 294 -0.45 20.12 2.35
CA SER A 294 0.73 20.27 3.23
C SER A 294 1.55 21.48 2.83
N VAL A 295 1.80 22.36 3.78
CA VAL A 295 2.59 23.58 3.64
C VAL A 295 3.95 23.35 4.28
N GLU A 296 5.01 23.60 3.51
CA GLU A 296 6.40 23.59 3.98
C GLU A 296 6.87 25.03 4.24
N VAL A 297 7.44 25.25 5.42
CA VAL A 297 8.10 26.49 5.81
C VAL A 297 9.49 26.20 6.37
N GLU A 298 10.38 27.18 6.27
CA GLU A 298 11.68 27.15 6.93
C GLU A 298 11.67 28.16 8.09
N ILE A 299 11.99 27.69 9.29
CA ILE A 299 12.00 28.49 10.52
C ILE A 299 13.35 28.24 11.19
N ASP A 300 14.15 29.29 11.37
CA ASP A 300 15.48 29.21 11.99
C ASP A 300 16.43 28.17 11.36
N GLY A 301 16.34 27.99 10.04
CA GLY A 301 17.12 26.99 9.28
C GLY A 301 16.58 25.56 9.36
N GLU A 302 15.50 25.32 10.10
CA GLU A 302 14.79 24.04 10.16
C GLU A 302 13.56 24.04 9.25
N ARG A 303 13.42 23.01 8.41
CA ARG A 303 12.22 22.83 7.59
C ARG A 303 11.12 22.15 8.38
N ALA A 304 9.92 22.71 8.33
CA ALA A 304 8.74 22.18 8.97
C ALA A 304 7.58 22.09 7.99
N ILE A 305 6.93 20.92 7.94
CA ILE A 305 5.75 20.66 7.12
C ILE A 305 4.52 20.53 8.03
N ARG A 306 3.42 21.22 7.69
CA ARG A 306 2.12 21.10 8.37
C ARG A 306 0.99 20.95 7.38
N GLN A 307 -0.01 20.14 7.75
CA GLN A 307 -1.24 19.98 6.99
C GLN A 307 -2.28 20.98 7.45
N TYR A 308 -3.06 21.48 6.50
CA TYR A 308 -4.22 22.32 6.75
C TYR A 308 -5.35 21.90 5.81
N SER A 309 -6.52 21.63 6.38
CA SER A 309 -7.71 21.30 5.60
C SER A 309 -8.07 22.46 4.68
N LEU A 310 -8.37 22.13 3.44
CA LEU A 310 -8.91 23.06 2.46
C LEU A 310 -10.36 23.36 2.82
N THR A 311 -10.74 24.63 2.69
CA THR A 311 -12.12 25.05 2.98
C THR A 311 -13.05 24.95 1.75
N HIS A 312 -12.57 24.39 0.63
CA HIS A 312 -13.33 24.22 -0.61
C HIS A 312 -12.95 22.90 -1.31
N ALA A 313 -13.93 22.23 -1.91
CA ALA A 313 -13.70 21.16 -2.88
C ALA A 313 -13.32 21.73 -4.26
N SER A 314 -12.67 20.93 -5.10
CA SER A 314 -12.16 21.38 -6.40
C SER A 314 -13.21 21.93 -7.36
N GLU A 315 -14.45 21.48 -7.22
CA GLU A 315 -15.60 21.88 -8.06
C GLU A 315 -15.97 23.35 -7.92
N ILE A 316 -15.70 23.94 -6.76
CA ILE A 316 -16.07 25.32 -6.40
C ILE A 316 -14.86 26.19 -6.05
N ALA A 317 -13.67 25.62 -6.02
CA ALA A 317 -12.46 26.31 -5.59
C ALA A 317 -11.85 27.13 -6.73
N GLU A 318 -11.72 28.44 -6.53
CA GLU A 318 -10.90 29.32 -7.39
C GLU A 318 -9.44 29.39 -6.91
N THR A 319 -9.23 29.09 -5.63
CA THR A 319 -7.96 29.18 -4.89
C THR A 319 -7.84 28.02 -3.90
N LEU A 320 -6.62 27.76 -3.41
CA LEU A 320 -6.38 26.82 -2.31
C LEU A 320 -6.47 27.57 -0.99
N ASP A 321 -7.60 27.45 -0.31
CA ASP A 321 -7.90 28.20 0.91
C ASP A 321 -7.66 27.36 2.16
N ILE A 322 -6.83 27.88 3.06
CA ILE A 322 -6.60 27.29 4.39
C ILE A 322 -6.78 28.34 5.48
N THR A 323 -7.23 27.91 6.66
CA THR A 323 -7.34 28.79 7.84
C THR A 323 -6.48 28.25 8.97
N VAL A 324 -5.52 29.06 9.40
CA VAL A 324 -4.49 28.67 10.36
C VAL A 324 -4.77 29.37 11.69
N LYS A 325 -5.32 28.63 12.66
CA LYS A 325 -5.49 29.10 14.03
C LYS A 325 -4.17 29.06 14.79
N ARG A 326 -3.86 30.13 15.52
CA ARG A 326 -2.70 30.17 16.42
C ARG A 326 -2.84 29.12 17.51
N ILE A 327 -1.71 28.47 17.80
CA ILE A 327 -1.59 27.53 18.91
C ILE A 327 -0.59 28.15 19.88
N LYS A 328 -0.92 28.16 21.17
CA LYS A 328 0.01 28.59 22.22
C LYS A 328 1.31 27.79 22.08
N ASP A 329 2.43 28.49 21.99
CA ASP A 329 3.78 27.92 21.78
C ASP A 329 3.94 27.14 20.45
N GLY A 330 3.01 27.28 19.51
CA GLY A 330 3.06 26.63 18.20
C GLY A 330 4.06 27.30 17.25
N LYS A 331 5.09 26.59 16.80
CA LYS A 331 6.10 27.15 15.88
C LYS A 331 5.51 27.60 14.53
N VAL A 332 4.95 26.66 13.76
CA VAL A 332 4.51 26.90 12.38
C VAL A 332 3.25 27.77 12.29
N SER A 333 2.26 27.53 13.15
CA SER A 333 1.01 28.30 13.08
C SER A 333 1.22 29.78 13.42
N ASN A 334 2.06 30.09 14.41
CA ASN A 334 2.43 31.48 14.70
C ASN A 334 3.30 32.06 13.59
N HIS A 335 4.33 31.34 13.12
CA HIS A 335 5.18 31.80 12.03
C HIS A 335 4.38 32.18 10.77
N LEU A 336 3.43 31.34 10.34
CA LEU A 336 2.55 31.64 9.21
C LEU A 336 1.72 32.91 9.48
N ASN A 337 1.09 33.00 10.65
CA ASN A 337 0.24 34.15 11.00
C ASN A 337 1.01 35.48 11.11
N ASP A 338 2.28 35.42 11.52
CA ASP A 338 3.14 36.59 11.76
C ASP A 338 3.89 37.06 10.51
N ASN A 339 4.32 36.13 9.65
CA ASN A 339 5.29 36.42 8.59
C ASN A 339 4.74 36.26 7.18
N LEU A 340 3.80 35.33 6.93
CA LEU A 340 3.31 35.06 5.59
C LEU A 340 2.31 36.14 5.15
N LYS A 341 2.60 36.80 4.02
CA LYS A 341 1.81 37.93 3.49
C LYS A 341 1.39 37.68 2.05
N THR A 342 0.39 38.45 1.61
CA THR A 342 0.00 38.51 0.20
C THR A 342 1.20 38.86 -0.68
N GLY A 343 1.38 38.11 -1.78
CA GLY A 343 2.51 38.24 -2.69
C GLY A 343 3.68 37.30 -2.41
N ASP A 344 3.75 36.71 -1.21
CA ASP A 344 4.82 35.78 -0.87
C ASP A 344 4.70 34.46 -1.64
N THR A 345 5.81 33.76 -1.77
CA THR A 345 5.85 32.39 -2.30
C THR A 345 5.88 31.39 -1.15
N ILE A 346 5.04 30.36 -1.23
CA ILE A 346 4.98 29.26 -0.28
C ILE A 346 5.21 27.93 -0.99
N THR A 347 5.89 26.99 -0.34
CA THR A 347 6.08 25.65 -0.87
C THR A 347 4.98 24.73 -0.38
N LEU A 348 4.26 24.13 -1.32
CA LEU A 348 3.33 23.04 -1.06
C LEU A 348 4.02 21.70 -1.25
N PHE A 349 3.70 20.76 -0.38
CA PHE A 349 4.18 19.39 -0.39
C PHE A 349 3.01 18.44 -0.68
N ARG A 350 3.13 17.70 -1.79
CA ARG A 350 2.09 16.84 -2.37
C ARG A 350 0.87 17.61 -2.87
N LYS A 351 0.15 17.04 -3.83
CA LYS A 351 -1.16 17.51 -4.30
C LYS A 351 -2.19 17.49 -3.14
N PRO A 352 -3.35 18.16 -3.26
CA PRO A 352 -4.43 18.04 -2.28
C PRO A 352 -4.78 16.58 -1.95
N GLN A 353 -5.04 16.34 -0.68
CA GLN A 353 -5.07 15.03 -0.05
C GLN A 353 -6.32 14.82 0.78
N GLY A 354 -6.90 13.61 0.74
CA GLY A 354 -8.08 13.24 1.52
C GLY A 354 -7.78 12.10 2.49
N GLU A 355 -8.39 12.11 3.67
CA GLU A 355 -8.42 10.94 4.55
C GLU A 355 -9.57 10.02 4.14
N GLU A 356 -9.27 8.75 3.89
CA GLU A 356 -10.26 7.75 3.48
C GLU A 356 -11.34 7.58 4.55
N GLY A 357 -12.60 7.56 4.12
CA GLY A 357 -13.73 7.49 5.03
C GLY A 357 -13.97 8.77 5.84
N PHE A 358 -13.30 9.89 5.53
CA PHE A 358 -13.67 11.21 6.04
C PHE A 358 -14.00 12.21 4.93
N VAL A 359 -13.32 12.14 3.78
CA VAL A 359 -13.70 12.99 2.64
C VAL A 359 -15.11 12.68 2.16
N MET A 360 -15.83 13.73 1.77
CA MET A 360 -17.21 13.63 1.29
C MET A 360 -17.24 13.59 -0.23
N GLU A 361 -17.05 12.39 -0.77
CA GLU A 361 -17.14 12.09 -2.20
C GLU A 361 -18.58 12.26 -2.72
N GLU A 362 -19.54 11.70 -1.98
CA GLU A 362 -20.98 11.79 -2.24
C GLU A 362 -21.68 12.51 -1.09
N ILE A 363 -22.71 13.30 -1.41
CA ILE A 363 -23.51 14.00 -0.40
C ILE A 363 -24.50 13.00 0.22
N PRO A 364 -24.43 12.72 1.53
CA PRO A 364 -25.40 11.85 2.19
C PRO A 364 -26.77 12.55 2.31
N ASP A 365 -27.83 11.75 2.45
CA ASP A 365 -29.21 12.28 2.56
C ASP A 365 -29.42 13.14 3.82
N LYS A 366 -28.84 12.71 4.96
CA LYS A 366 -28.94 13.40 6.26
C LYS A 366 -27.57 13.53 6.95
N PRO A 367 -26.72 14.48 6.52
CA PRO A 367 -25.45 14.71 7.20
C PRO A 367 -25.66 15.33 8.59
N LEU A 368 -24.89 14.87 9.55
CA LEU A 368 -24.63 15.55 10.82
C LEU A 368 -23.16 15.91 10.88
N PHE A 369 -22.87 17.21 10.93
CA PHE A 369 -21.54 17.73 11.15
C PHE A 369 -21.33 18.07 12.62
N ILE A 370 -20.16 17.76 13.15
CA ILE A 370 -19.74 18.16 14.50
C ILE A 370 -18.33 18.72 14.41
N ALA A 371 -18.12 19.96 14.85
CA ALA A 371 -16.81 20.60 14.83
C ALA A 371 -16.42 21.15 16.20
N GLY A 372 -15.13 21.04 16.54
CA GLY A 372 -14.55 21.71 17.70
C GLY A 372 -13.52 22.76 17.27
N GLY A 373 -13.81 24.05 17.46
CA GLY A 373 -12.93 25.16 17.10
C GLY A 373 -12.46 25.09 15.64
N VAL A 374 -11.14 25.06 15.40
CA VAL A 374 -10.58 25.06 14.03
C VAL A 374 -10.93 23.80 13.22
N GLY A 375 -11.44 22.74 13.85
CA GLY A 375 -11.98 21.57 13.13
C GLY A 375 -13.17 21.89 12.22
N VAL A 376 -13.68 23.13 12.26
CA VAL A 376 -14.66 23.63 11.29
C VAL A 376 -14.12 23.67 9.86
N THR A 377 -12.81 23.75 9.62
CA THR A 377 -12.26 23.96 8.26
C THR A 377 -12.62 22.86 7.25
N PRO A 378 -12.43 21.55 7.54
CA PRO A 378 -12.88 20.49 6.63
C PRO A 378 -14.41 20.42 6.55
N ILE A 379 -15.09 20.63 7.68
CA ILE A 379 -16.56 20.62 7.76
C ILE A 379 -17.19 21.73 6.91
N LEU A 380 -16.60 22.92 6.91
CA LEU A 380 -17.03 24.04 6.09
C LEU A 380 -16.90 23.72 4.61
N SER A 381 -15.85 23.01 4.19
CA SER A 381 -15.74 22.57 2.80
C SER A 381 -16.88 21.62 2.38
N MET A 382 -17.32 20.74 3.30
CA MET A 382 -18.46 19.84 3.08
C MET A 382 -19.77 20.61 3.02
N ILE A 383 -19.98 21.54 3.95
CA ILE A 383 -21.16 22.40 3.97
C ILE A 383 -21.25 23.25 2.68
N ARG A 384 -20.12 23.82 2.22
CA ARG A 384 -20.05 24.58 0.96
C ARG A 384 -20.35 23.71 -0.25
N LYS A 385 -19.87 22.45 -0.29
CA LYS A 385 -20.22 21.48 -1.33
C LYS A 385 -21.73 21.21 -1.35
N ILE A 386 -22.35 20.96 -0.19
CA ILE A 386 -23.81 20.79 -0.07
C ILE A 386 -24.56 22.02 -0.55
N ALA A 387 -24.16 23.21 -0.09
CA ALA A 387 -24.82 24.46 -0.48
C ALA A 387 -24.78 24.70 -2.00
N ASN A 388 -23.71 24.26 -2.68
CA ASN A 388 -23.55 24.41 -4.12
C ASN A 388 -24.33 23.33 -4.91
N GLU A 389 -24.25 22.07 -4.50
CA GLU A 389 -24.74 20.93 -5.29
C GLU A 389 -26.15 20.47 -4.89
N SER A 390 -26.48 20.54 -3.60
CA SER A 390 -27.76 20.08 -3.04
C SER A 390 -28.21 20.95 -1.86
N PRO A 391 -28.55 22.24 -2.08
CA PRO A 391 -28.82 23.21 -1.01
C PRO A 391 -30.03 22.87 -0.13
N LYS A 392 -30.86 21.90 -0.50
CA LYS A 392 -32.05 21.48 0.26
C LYS A 392 -31.83 20.23 1.12
N THR A 393 -30.61 19.67 1.12
CA THR A 393 -30.26 18.52 1.97
C THR A 393 -30.53 18.84 3.45
N ASP A 394 -31.12 17.88 4.19
CA ASP A 394 -31.37 17.97 5.63
C ASP A 394 -30.05 17.80 6.40
N ALA A 395 -29.27 18.87 6.43
CA ALA A 395 -27.98 18.92 7.09
C ALA A 395 -28.10 19.56 8.47
N ARG A 396 -27.43 18.98 9.47
CA ARG A 396 -27.29 19.59 10.79
C ARG A 396 -25.83 19.82 11.13
N PHE A 397 -25.53 20.90 11.82
CA PHE A 397 -24.18 21.24 12.26
C PHE A 397 -24.17 21.67 13.73
N LEU A 398 -23.48 20.90 14.57
CA LEU A 398 -23.19 21.26 15.95
C LEU A 398 -21.75 21.79 16.04
N TYR A 399 -21.61 23.08 16.32
CA TYR A 399 -20.31 23.76 16.32
C TYR A 399 -19.91 24.20 17.72
N PHE A 400 -18.95 23.49 18.30
CA PHE A 400 -18.45 23.69 19.65
C PHE A 400 -17.27 24.65 19.67
N ASN A 401 -17.36 25.68 20.50
CA ASN A 401 -16.32 26.69 20.68
C ASN A 401 -16.12 27.01 22.16
N ARG A 402 -14.94 27.52 22.52
CA ARG A 402 -14.66 27.90 23.90
C ARG A 402 -15.53 29.09 24.34
N ASP A 403 -15.66 30.07 23.47
CA ASP A 403 -16.40 31.31 23.67
C ASP A 403 -16.85 31.87 22.32
N GLU A 404 -17.67 32.92 22.36
CA GLU A 404 -18.23 33.55 21.16
C GLU A 404 -17.17 34.19 20.26
N ALA A 405 -16.11 34.75 20.85
CA ALA A 405 -15.03 35.42 20.15
C ALA A 405 -14.16 34.45 19.33
N GLY A 406 -14.14 33.17 19.70
CA GLY A 406 -13.37 32.13 19.03
C GLY A 406 -14.05 31.48 17.82
N VAL A 407 -15.27 31.88 17.45
CA VAL A 407 -16.06 31.25 16.37
C VAL A 407 -15.57 31.69 14.99
N LEU A 408 -14.93 30.78 14.27
CA LEU A 408 -14.55 30.99 12.86
C LEU A 408 -15.78 30.85 11.94
N PHE A 409 -15.85 31.70 10.91
CA PHE A 409 -16.86 31.65 9.84
C PHE A 409 -18.33 31.82 10.28
N ARG A 410 -18.58 32.47 11.43
CA ARG A 410 -19.95 32.68 11.96
C ARG A 410 -20.90 33.24 10.91
N ASP A 411 -20.59 34.41 10.35
CA ASP A 411 -21.48 35.15 9.46
C ASP A 411 -21.83 34.34 8.20
N GLU A 412 -20.85 33.60 7.69
CA GLU A 412 -21.05 32.71 6.54
C GLU A 412 -21.96 31.53 6.90
N LEU A 413 -21.70 30.85 8.02
CA LEU A 413 -22.50 29.72 8.47
C LEU A 413 -23.96 30.13 8.74
N GLU A 414 -24.17 31.29 9.35
CA GLU A 414 -25.52 31.85 9.57
C GLU A 414 -26.21 32.22 8.26
N LYS A 415 -25.47 32.75 7.28
CA LYS A 415 -26.00 33.02 5.95
C LYS A 415 -26.40 31.73 5.25
N LEU A 416 -25.55 30.70 5.28
CA LEU A 416 -25.82 29.40 4.70
C LEU A 416 -27.04 28.73 5.35
N ALA A 417 -27.17 28.80 6.68
CA ALA A 417 -28.33 28.30 7.40
C ALA A 417 -29.66 28.97 6.97
N LYS A 418 -29.62 30.25 6.61
CA LYS A 418 -30.80 30.99 6.12
C LYS A 418 -31.16 30.65 4.68
N THR A 419 -30.19 30.23 3.86
CA THR A 419 -30.38 30.03 2.41
C THR A 419 -30.42 28.56 1.98
N THR A 420 -30.16 27.62 2.89
CA THR A 420 -30.08 26.18 2.62
C THR A 420 -30.86 25.37 3.67
N GLY A 421 -30.92 24.04 3.52
CA GLY A 421 -31.50 23.12 4.49
C GLY A 421 -30.61 22.86 5.73
N LEU A 422 -29.56 23.65 5.93
CA LEU A 422 -28.62 23.52 7.04
C LEU A 422 -29.18 24.12 8.34
N ASP A 423 -29.30 23.32 9.39
CA ASP A 423 -29.51 23.82 10.77
C ASP A 423 -28.16 23.90 11.52
N VAL A 424 -27.79 25.10 11.97
CA VAL A 424 -26.53 25.37 12.66
C VAL A 424 -26.79 25.69 14.13
N ARG A 425 -26.12 24.97 15.03
CA ARG A 425 -26.14 25.21 16.47
C ARG A 425 -24.73 25.52 16.96
N PHE A 426 -24.54 26.75 17.44
CA PHE A 426 -23.33 27.14 18.12
C PHE A 426 -23.45 26.79 19.60
N VAL A 427 -22.53 25.97 20.11
CA VAL A 427 -22.48 25.54 21.51
C VAL A 427 -21.16 25.99 22.11
N TYR A 428 -21.22 26.52 23.34
CA TYR A 428 -20.05 27.07 24.02
C TYR A 428 -19.69 26.31 25.28
N ASP A 429 -18.41 26.35 25.65
CA ASP A 429 -17.99 25.83 26.95
C ASP A 429 -18.74 26.57 28.08
N PRO A 430 -19.20 25.87 29.13
CA PRO A 430 -19.87 26.48 30.28
C PRO A 430 -18.86 27.19 31.19
N LEU A 431 -18.36 28.33 30.72
CA LEU A 431 -17.41 29.19 31.43
C LEU A 431 -18.13 30.11 32.43
N PRO A 432 -17.50 30.46 33.56
CA PRO A 432 -18.06 31.45 34.48
C PRO A 432 -18.30 32.80 33.78
N GLY A 433 -19.51 33.35 33.91
CA GLY A 433 -19.88 34.64 33.30
C GLY A 433 -20.23 34.56 31.81
N ALA A 434 -20.45 33.37 31.26
CA ALA A 434 -20.99 33.23 29.91
C ALA A 434 -22.35 33.96 29.79
N PRO A 435 -22.59 34.73 28.72
CA PRO A 435 -23.87 35.41 28.50
C PRO A 435 -25.05 34.42 28.44
N GLU A 436 -26.17 34.76 29.09
CA GLU A 436 -27.37 33.89 29.18
C GLU A 436 -28.00 33.53 27.83
N HIS A 437 -27.77 34.32 26.80
CA HIS A 437 -28.28 34.07 25.45
C HIS A 437 -27.49 33.00 24.69
N LEU A 438 -26.31 32.62 25.17
CA LEU A 438 -25.49 31.58 24.56
C LEU A 438 -25.92 30.21 25.05
N GLU A 439 -25.98 29.23 24.14
CA GLU A 439 -26.14 27.84 24.52
C GLU A 439 -24.81 27.28 25.05
N THR A 440 -24.68 27.20 26.36
CA THR A 440 -23.50 26.64 27.01
C THR A 440 -23.72 25.18 27.39
N SER A 441 -22.89 24.27 26.89
CA SER A 441 -22.95 22.86 27.26
C SER A 441 -21.67 22.11 26.88
N TRP A 442 -21.40 21.01 27.57
CA TRP A 442 -20.46 20.01 27.10
C TRP A 442 -21.17 19.04 26.14
N ILE A 443 -20.42 18.42 25.23
CA ILE A 443 -20.95 17.28 24.46
C ILE A 443 -21.46 16.19 25.42
N SER A 444 -22.69 15.76 25.20
CA SER A 444 -23.42 14.83 26.06
C SER A 444 -24.53 14.14 25.25
N LYS A 445 -25.09 13.04 25.77
CA LYS A 445 -26.22 12.35 25.13
C LYS A 445 -27.45 13.24 25.08
N GLU A 446 -27.72 13.94 26.17
CA GLU A 446 -28.87 14.83 26.32
C GLU A 446 -28.82 15.97 25.30
N LEU A 447 -27.63 16.52 25.04
CA LEU A 447 -27.43 17.55 24.01
C LEU A 447 -27.65 16.98 22.59
N LEU A 448 -27.13 15.78 22.33
CA LEU A 448 -27.31 15.10 21.05
C LEU A 448 -28.78 14.78 20.80
N GLU A 449 -29.51 14.24 21.77
CA GLU A 449 -30.94 13.94 21.67
C GLU A 449 -31.78 15.22 21.50
N LYS A 450 -31.43 16.29 22.22
CA LYS A 450 -32.11 17.58 22.14
C LYS A 450 -32.05 18.19 20.73
N HIS A 451 -30.86 18.21 20.12
CA HIS A 451 -30.63 18.89 18.83
C HIS A 451 -30.68 17.95 17.63
N VAL A 452 -30.54 16.66 17.88
CA VAL A 452 -30.52 15.61 16.85
C VAL A 452 -31.43 14.44 17.24
N PRO A 453 -32.76 14.65 17.37
CA PRO A 453 -33.70 13.57 17.72
C PRO A 453 -33.70 12.39 16.74
N ASP A 454 -33.30 12.61 15.49
CA ASP A 454 -33.17 11.60 14.43
C ASP A 454 -31.71 11.11 14.23
N LEU A 455 -30.88 11.20 15.28
CA LEU A 455 -29.44 10.89 15.24
C LEU A 455 -29.12 9.54 14.57
N LEU A 456 -29.89 8.49 14.84
CA LEU A 456 -29.64 7.13 14.34
C LEU A 456 -29.81 6.98 12.81
N GLU A 457 -30.43 7.96 12.15
CA GLU A 457 -30.61 8.00 10.70
C GLU A 457 -29.50 8.79 9.98
N ARG A 458 -28.65 9.52 10.73
CA ARG A 458 -27.70 10.48 10.15
C ARG A 458 -26.33 9.88 9.84
N ASN A 459 -25.62 10.53 8.92
CA ASN A 459 -24.21 10.26 8.63
C ASN A 459 -23.35 11.31 9.35
N VAL A 460 -22.54 10.88 10.32
CA VAL A 460 -21.82 11.78 11.22
C VAL A 460 -20.41 12.05 10.70
N HIS A 461 -20.09 13.31 10.46
CA HIS A 461 -18.72 13.77 10.19
C HIS A 461 -18.26 14.65 11.34
N ILE A 462 -17.17 14.26 12.01
CA ILE A 462 -16.62 15.01 13.16
C ILE A 462 -15.15 15.38 12.96
N CYS A 463 -14.82 16.64 13.22
CA CYS A 463 -13.43 17.09 13.34
C CYS A 463 -13.28 17.96 14.60
N ALA A 464 -12.61 17.41 15.61
CA ALA A 464 -12.51 18.00 16.95
C ALA A 464 -11.28 17.44 17.71
N PRO A 465 -10.94 17.98 18.90
CA PRO A 465 -9.89 17.40 19.74
C PRO A 465 -10.16 15.94 20.12
N ASP A 466 -9.11 15.14 20.33
CA ASP A 466 -9.19 13.70 20.62
C ASP A 466 -10.16 13.33 21.75
N GLY A 467 -10.01 13.98 22.92
CA GLY A 467 -10.89 13.73 24.05
C GLY A 467 -12.36 14.06 23.78
N PHE A 468 -12.63 15.00 22.86
CA PHE A 468 -13.99 15.33 22.43
C PHE A 468 -14.54 14.20 21.55
N ILE A 469 -13.80 13.82 20.50
CA ILE A 469 -14.21 12.73 19.59
C ILE A 469 -14.41 11.43 20.37
N SER A 470 -13.49 11.09 21.27
CA SER A 470 -13.58 9.88 22.10
C SER A 470 -14.86 9.85 22.94
N LYS A 471 -15.24 10.97 23.55
CA LYS A 471 -16.50 11.08 24.30
C LYS A 471 -17.72 10.94 23.38
N THR A 472 -17.73 11.65 22.25
CA THR A 472 -18.81 11.54 21.26
C THR A 472 -18.99 10.10 20.80
N LYS A 473 -17.91 9.37 20.49
CA LYS A 473 -17.97 7.94 20.13
C LYS A 473 -18.56 7.09 21.25
N GLY A 474 -18.22 7.35 22.51
CA GLY A 474 -18.83 6.70 23.66
C GLY A 474 -20.35 6.88 23.68
N TYR A 475 -20.80 8.14 23.58
CA TYR A 475 -22.22 8.48 23.57
C TYR A 475 -22.97 7.88 22.39
N LEU A 476 -22.41 7.94 21.18
CA LEU A 476 -23.01 7.35 19.98
C LEU A 476 -23.20 5.83 20.14
N ARG A 477 -22.21 5.12 20.69
CA ARG A 477 -22.32 3.68 20.97
C ARG A 477 -23.39 3.36 22.00
N GLU A 478 -23.44 4.13 23.08
CA GLU A 478 -24.47 3.96 24.11
C GLU A 478 -25.89 4.19 23.58
N LEU A 479 -26.04 5.09 22.60
CA LEU A 479 -27.30 5.36 21.92
C LEU A 479 -27.65 4.35 20.82
N GLY A 480 -26.79 3.36 20.56
CA GLY A 480 -27.00 2.35 19.52
C GLY A 480 -26.76 2.85 18.09
N PHE A 481 -25.94 3.90 17.92
CA PHE A 481 -25.57 4.42 16.61
C PHE A 481 -24.71 3.42 15.82
N ASP A 482 -24.98 3.32 14.52
CA ASP A 482 -24.20 2.51 13.58
C ASP A 482 -22.88 3.20 13.24
N MET A 483 -21.78 2.71 13.81
CA MET A 483 -20.45 3.29 13.62
C MET A 483 -19.91 3.17 12.19
N GLY A 484 -20.57 2.42 11.29
CA GLY A 484 -20.26 2.43 9.86
C GLY A 484 -20.59 3.78 9.17
N ARG A 485 -21.44 4.60 9.79
CA ARG A 485 -21.84 5.94 9.35
C ARG A 485 -21.15 7.06 10.15
N PHE A 486 -20.06 6.72 10.84
CA PHE A 486 -19.27 7.66 11.64
C PHE A 486 -17.90 7.91 10.99
N HIS A 487 -17.67 9.15 10.62
CA HIS A 487 -16.50 9.62 9.90
C HIS A 487 -15.78 10.65 10.77
N MET A 488 -14.45 10.53 10.91
CA MET A 488 -13.69 11.42 11.79
C MET A 488 -12.34 11.83 11.22
N GLU A 489 -11.94 13.06 11.52
CA GLU A 489 -10.58 13.57 11.32
C GLU A 489 -10.04 14.16 12.62
N MET A 490 -8.72 14.06 12.81
CA MET A 490 -8.03 14.57 14.00
C MET A 490 -6.82 15.42 13.62
N PHE A 491 -6.73 16.63 14.19
CA PHE A 491 -5.56 17.51 13.98
C PHE A 491 -4.45 17.34 15.01
N LYS A 492 -4.72 16.57 16.07
CA LYS A 492 -3.72 16.16 17.05
C LYS A 492 -3.59 14.64 16.98
N PRO A 493 -2.37 14.10 17.05
CA PRO A 493 -2.20 12.66 17.01
C PRO A 493 -2.53 12.06 18.36
N PRO A 494 -2.84 10.75 18.37
CA PRO A 494 -2.77 9.99 19.60
C PRO A 494 -1.34 10.05 20.17
N GLU A 495 -1.22 10.27 21.48
CA GLU A 495 0.06 10.14 22.17
C GLU A 495 0.53 8.68 22.12
N VAL A 496 1.82 8.49 21.86
CA VAL A 496 2.44 7.16 22.02
C VAL A 496 2.38 6.83 23.50
N LYS A 497 1.51 5.87 23.87
CA LYS A 497 1.39 5.39 25.24
C LYS A 497 2.71 4.75 25.65
N LYS A 498 3.40 5.38 26.60
CA LYS A 498 4.62 4.84 27.20
C LYS A 498 4.24 3.81 28.25
N ASP A 499 4.77 2.60 28.12
CA ASP A 499 4.61 1.54 29.11
C ASP A 499 5.85 1.53 30.03
N GLN A 500 5.65 1.39 31.34
CA GLN A 500 6.75 1.32 32.30
C GLN A 500 7.61 0.06 32.10
N ASN A 501 7.01 -1.05 31.64
CA ASN A 501 7.73 -2.31 31.36
C ASN A 501 8.49 -2.27 30.02
N ALA A 502 8.04 -1.45 29.06
CA ALA A 502 8.65 -1.24 27.74
C ALA A 502 10.03 -0.56 27.78
N SER A 503 10.45 -0.02 28.93
CA SER A 503 11.76 0.64 29.08
C SER A 503 12.95 -0.34 29.07
N TYR A 504 12.72 -1.63 29.34
CA TYR A 504 13.77 -2.64 29.50
C TYR A 504 13.90 -3.61 28.32
N VAL A 505 12.98 -3.55 27.35
CA VAL A 505 13.01 -4.37 26.13
C VAL A 505 13.62 -3.54 25.02
N TYR A 506 14.69 -4.05 24.41
CA TYR A 506 15.43 -3.38 23.34
C TYR A 506 15.30 -4.14 22.04
N HIS A 507 15.14 -3.38 20.96
CA HIS A 507 15.07 -3.89 19.59
C HIS A 507 16.10 -3.16 18.73
N THR A 508 16.65 -3.88 17.76
CA THR A 508 17.58 -3.34 16.78
C THR A 508 16.80 -2.74 15.61
N VAL A 509 17.07 -1.47 15.31
CA VAL A 509 16.53 -0.79 14.13
C VAL A 509 17.65 -0.64 13.11
N LYS A 510 17.49 -1.27 11.95
CA LYS A 510 18.43 -1.21 10.82
C LYS A 510 17.91 -0.27 9.73
N PHE A 511 18.77 0.64 9.29
CA PHE A 511 18.49 1.59 8.22
C PHE A 511 19.23 1.15 6.95
N LEU A 512 18.55 0.39 6.09
CA LEU A 512 19.18 -0.43 5.05
C LEU A 512 19.99 0.38 4.03
N LYS A 513 19.57 1.59 3.65
CA LYS A 513 20.33 2.37 2.65
C LYS A 513 21.55 3.03 3.26
N SER A 514 21.44 3.46 4.51
CA SER A 514 22.57 4.05 5.23
C SER A 514 23.55 3.02 5.78
N GLY A 515 23.15 1.74 5.89
CA GLY A 515 23.91 0.67 6.52
C GLY A 515 24.07 0.81 8.04
N LYS A 516 23.38 1.77 8.66
CA LYS A 516 23.48 2.05 10.10
C LYS A 516 22.46 1.24 10.89
N GLU A 517 22.76 0.99 12.16
CA GLU A 517 21.84 0.39 13.11
C GLU A 517 21.91 1.06 14.48
N VAL A 518 20.84 0.95 15.24
CA VAL A 518 20.75 1.47 16.60
C VAL A 518 19.82 0.59 17.42
N GLN A 519 20.17 0.37 18.68
CA GLN A 519 19.25 -0.26 19.63
C GLN A 519 18.43 0.81 20.35
N ILE A 520 17.11 0.60 20.37
CA ILE A 520 16.17 1.45 21.09
C ILE A 520 15.21 0.60 21.89
N ASN A 521 14.63 1.17 22.95
CA ASN A 521 13.57 0.50 23.68
C ASN A 521 12.19 0.75 23.06
N GLU A 522 11.19 0.00 23.52
CA GLU A 522 9.81 0.03 23.03
C GLU A 522 9.04 1.34 23.31
N ASN A 523 9.67 2.30 24.02
CA ASN A 523 9.17 3.64 24.27
C ASN A 523 9.81 4.72 23.36
N THR A 524 10.84 4.35 22.59
CA THR A 524 11.55 5.28 21.69
C THR A 524 10.98 5.18 20.29
N THR A 525 10.68 6.32 19.67
CA THR A 525 10.14 6.33 18.30
C THR A 525 11.21 5.94 17.27
N LEU A 526 10.79 5.40 16.15
CA LEU A 526 11.68 5.09 15.03
C LEU A 526 12.33 6.36 14.43
N LEU A 527 11.69 7.53 14.54
CA LEU A 527 12.32 8.82 14.21
C LEU A 527 13.46 9.16 15.17
N ASP A 528 13.27 8.99 16.48
CA ASP A 528 14.35 9.23 17.45
C ASP A 528 15.49 8.24 17.26
N ALA A 529 15.17 7.01 16.83
CA ALA A 529 16.16 6.04 16.40
C ALA A 529 17.01 6.56 15.22
N SER A 530 16.35 7.13 14.19
CA SER A 530 17.07 7.67 13.03
C SER A 530 17.97 8.85 13.43
N ARG A 531 17.50 9.71 14.34
CA ARG A 531 18.31 10.81 14.92
C ARG A 531 19.52 10.30 15.66
N LYS A 532 19.35 9.29 16.54
CA LYS A 532 20.46 8.66 17.27
C LYS A 532 21.50 8.04 16.34
N ALA A 533 21.05 7.43 15.24
CA ALA A 533 21.93 6.87 14.21
C ALA A 533 22.52 7.94 13.27
N GLY A 534 22.07 9.20 13.34
CA GLY A 534 22.44 10.24 12.38
C GLY A 534 22.00 9.90 10.94
N VAL A 535 20.81 9.31 10.80
CA VAL A 535 20.15 9.04 9.51
C VAL A 535 19.14 10.15 9.26
N PRO A 536 19.33 10.99 8.22
CA PRO A 536 18.43 12.10 7.94
C PRO A 536 17.09 11.55 7.41
N VAL A 537 16.01 11.99 8.03
CA VAL A 537 14.65 11.66 7.59
C VAL A 537 13.87 12.95 7.37
N LEU A 538 13.10 13.01 6.30
CA LEU A 538 12.17 14.10 6.09
C LEU A 538 11.13 14.09 7.22
N THR A 539 11.07 15.19 7.97
CA THR A 539 10.13 15.34 9.08
C THR A 539 9.22 16.52 8.84
N GLY A 540 8.05 16.45 9.45
CA GLY A 540 7.06 17.52 9.40
C GLY A 540 6.50 17.78 10.79
N CYS A 541 5.36 17.17 11.10
CA CYS A 541 4.69 17.34 12.39
C CYS A 541 5.35 16.56 13.55
N GLU A 542 6.17 15.54 13.24
CA GLU A 542 6.77 14.59 14.21
C GLU A 542 5.76 13.86 15.09
N LYS A 543 4.63 13.59 14.47
CA LYS A 543 3.40 13.30 15.18
C LYS A 543 2.53 12.35 14.37
N GLY A 544 3.06 11.72 13.33
CA GLY A 544 2.32 10.77 12.49
C GLY A 544 1.20 11.34 11.61
N LEU A 545 0.88 12.64 11.70
CA LEU A 545 -0.20 13.27 10.93
C LEU A 545 0.23 13.67 9.51
N CYS A 546 1.32 14.47 9.41
CA CYS A 546 1.77 15.04 8.13
C CYS A 546 2.24 14.01 7.09
N LYS A 547 2.47 12.76 7.52
CA LYS A 547 3.05 11.66 6.75
C LYS A 547 4.39 11.98 6.04
N ALA A 548 5.04 13.11 6.33
CA ALA A 548 6.37 13.43 5.79
C ALA A 548 7.42 12.40 6.22
N CYS A 549 7.27 11.84 7.43
CA CYS A 549 8.13 10.83 8.02
C CYS A 549 7.78 9.39 7.59
N VAL A 550 7.05 9.20 6.48
CA VAL A 550 6.72 7.84 6.00
C VAL A 550 7.98 7.20 5.43
N CYS A 551 8.30 6.01 5.93
CA CYS A 551 9.45 5.22 5.49
C CYS A 551 9.01 3.79 5.16
N PRO A 552 9.56 3.14 4.12
CA PRO A 552 9.28 1.74 3.86
C PRO A 552 9.87 0.88 4.98
N LYS A 553 9.04 0.03 5.58
CA LYS A 553 9.45 -1.00 6.53
C LYS A 553 9.50 -2.32 5.79
N THR A 554 10.68 -2.90 5.70
CA THR A 554 10.90 -4.19 5.01
C THR A 554 10.74 -5.37 5.95
N ARG A 555 10.90 -5.15 7.26
CA ARG A 555 10.79 -6.20 8.28
C ARG A 555 10.41 -5.64 9.65
N GLY A 556 9.83 -6.50 10.48
CA GLY A 556 9.60 -6.28 11.91
C GLY A 556 8.16 -5.91 12.22
N ILE A 557 7.81 -5.88 13.50
CA ILE A 557 6.48 -5.59 14.02
C ILE A 557 6.55 -4.31 14.84
N THR A 558 5.55 -3.44 14.66
CA THR A 558 5.41 -2.16 15.33
C THR A 558 4.16 -2.11 16.18
N GLN A 559 4.07 -1.13 17.08
CA GLN A 559 2.85 -0.92 17.88
C GLN A 559 1.59 -0.70 17.01
N LEU A 560 1.75 -0.14 15.80
CA LEU A 560 0.61 0.13 14.91
C LEU A 560 -0.06 -1.15 14.39
N GLU A 561 0.65 -2.27 14.40
CA GLU A 561 0.16 -3.59 13.96
C GLU A 561 -0.53 -4.36 15.09
N GLY A 562 -0.66 -3.74 16.26
CA GLY A 562 -1.49 -4.23 17.38
C GLY A 562 -1.08 -5.62 17.88
N GLU A 563 -2.09 -6.37 18.35
CA GLU A 563 -1.96 -7.77 18.80
C GLU A 563 -2.09 -8.78 17.65
N ASN A 564 -2.08 -8.34 16.38
CA ASN A 564 -2.23 -9.21 15.23
C ASN A 564 -0.92 -9.30 14.43
N PRO A 565 -0.08 -10.34 14.65
CA PRO A 565 1.21 -10.49 13.97
C PRO A 565 1.10 -10.68 12.44
N ASP A 566 -0.10 -11.01 11.94
CA ASP A 566 -0.35 -11.23 10.51
C ASP A 566 -0.63 -9.92 9.74
N GLU A 567 -0.85 -8.81 10.45
CA GLU A 567 -1.01 -7.48 9.84
C GLU A 567 0.36 -6.84 9.64
N PHE A 568 0.84 -6.80 8.38
CA PHE A 568 2.13 -6.20 8.03
C PHE A 568 1.95 -4.88 7.27
N LEU A 569 2.53 -3.80 7.80
CA LEU A 569 2.55 -2.46 7.22
C LEU A 569 3.88 -2.16 6.51
N ASN A 570 3.87 -2.15 5.18
CA ASN A 570 5.07 -2.08 4.35
C ASN A 570 5.70 -0.67 4.30
N LYS A 571 4.98 0.37 4.71
CA LYS A 571 5.52 1.71 4.97
C LYS A 571 4.74 2.33 6.12
N ILE A 572 5.46 3.03 7.00
CA ILE A 572 4.97 3.49 8.29
C ILE A 572 5.44 4.91 8.57
N THR A 573 4.71 5.67 9.38
CA THR A 573 5.19 6.94 9.92
C THR A 573 6.16 6.70 11.07
N ILE A 574 7.45 6.95 10.88
CA ILE A 574 8.44 6.60 11.92
C ILE A 574 8.38 7.52 13.15
N CYS A 575 7.76 8.69 13.03
CA CYS A 575 7.73 9.73 14.06
C CYS A 575 6.71 9.56 15.18
N ASN A 576 5.82 8.59 15.06
CA ASN A 576 4.89 8.18 16.13
C ASN A 576 4.82 6.66 16.27
N THR A 577 5.75 5.93 15.64
CA THR A 577 5.79 4.47 15.67
C THR A 577 6.93 4.01 16.55
N VAL A 578 6.67 3.01 17.38
CA VAL A 578 7.65 2.34 18.24
C VAL A 578 7.74 0.86 17.85
N PRO A 579 8.91 0.22 18.05
CA PRO A 579 9.10 -1.19 17.71
C PRO A 579 8.43 -2.13 18.72
N ARG A 580 8.11 -3.35 18.25
CA ARG A 580 7.75 -4.54 19.05
C ARG A 580 8.62 -5.75 18.70
N SER A 581 9.46 -5.62 17.67
CA SER A 581 10.54 -6.54 17.32
C SER A 581 11.68 -5.72 16.71
N ASP A 582 12.77 -6.39 16.32
CA ASP A 582 13.75 -5.81 15.40
C ASP A 582 13.06 -5.30 14.13
N ILE A 583 13.45 -4.10 13.69
CA ILE A 583 12.84 -3.38 12.56
C ILE A 583 13.90 -3.15 11.48
N GLU A 584 13.53 -3.35 10.22
CA GLU A 584 14.31 -2.91 9.07
C GLU A 584 13.55 -1.83 8.28
N LEU A 585 14.17 -0.66 8.14
CA LEU A 585 13.65 0.47 7.37
C LEU A 585 14.52 0.68 6.13
N ASN A 586 13.88 0.82 4.96
CA ASN A 586 14.57 1.07 3.70
C ASN A 586 14.84 2.58 3.47
N ILE A 587 15.63 3.17 4.37
CA ILE A 587 16.07 4.58 4.35
C ILE A 587 17.56 4.73 4.67
#